data_AF-A0A8H7UN21-F1
#
_entry.id   AF-A0A8H7UN21-F1
#
_cell.length_a   1.000
_cell.length_b   1.000
_cell.length_c   1.000
_cell.angle_alpha   90.00
_cell.angle_beta   90.00
_cell.angle_gamma   90.00
#
_symmetry.space_group_name_H-M   'P 1'
#
loop_
_entity.id
_entity.type
_entity.pdbx_description
1 polymer ?
#
loop_
_entity_poly.entity_id
_entity_poly.type
_entity_poly.pdbx_seq_one_letter_code
_entity_poly.pdbx_strand_id
1 'polypeptide(L)'
;MFKQANLDCLPHEILTCIFIWSQNSELPLVSRNIYGQLQRTCSIGTKVDWLLEKFEDNLTLAATQGGKFRFFNMKILKRLDQLNGTVIRLDNKRIPSNLFSKMELSDENFELISELLNRGGSSKLPDGYPIIKSCQMGHLRLVKLLVEHGADPSARKCLALRTAAVRENRMIVDYLLDEVKMKPDTLTLKECVKRGKLDIANVLMAHGAIPDMETLNSMKSTQLPAKLDVCLKRKELTFETNNAIVPVLTKSKDTSNILQVPGENNGLVNTAYTEIALPHELLTWNPRGNFLLRWNHRPRTVLIVKKPNDIKTEAALVDVAKFNGSWLNREYPDLNIVVEPEVAEHFREKLPFVYVIPPDQKAEYTRVIDFAITLGGDGTMLHVSSLFPKAAPPVLSFSLGTLGFLMPFDVRNFRSVLAKVLDNKEDLSLLLRMRLFCSLHLPNGQRLVRDGNEICDRQVMNELTLHRGRSPHLTSIECFVDGQYLTDAIADGLIISTPTGSTAYSLSAGGPIVHPSVDTLVVTPICPRSLSFRTVLLPTSSRIQLKIGENSKSPVEVSMDGREIYMLERGEYLQVRMSKYPMPCINRVNEGVDWAKDINDLLKWNQNFEHKLLN
;
A
#
# COMPACT_ATOMS: atom_id res chain seq x y z
N MET A 1 -28.09 18.38 -61.87
CA MET A 1 -29.33 19.14 -62.13
C MET A 1 -29.95 19.84 -60.91
N PHE A 2 -29.78 19.37 -59.66
CA PHE A 2 -30.48 19.97 -58.50
C PHE A 2 -29.85 21.20 -57.82
N LYS A 3 -28.75 21.78 -58.34
CA LYS A 3 -28.08 22.90 -57.64
C LYS A 3 -28.80 24.25 -57.71
N GLN A 4 -29.93 24.35 -58.42
CA GLN A 4 -30.60 25.63 -58.71
C GLN A 4 -32.13 25.55 -58.86
N ALA A 5 -32.80 24.53 -58.31
CA ALA A 5 -34.27 24.48 -58.32
C ALA A 5 -34.83 25.24 -57.09
N ASN A 6 -35.70 26.23 -57.32
CA ASN A 6 -36.49 26.91 -56.29
C ASN A 6 -37.51 25.92 -55.71
N LEU A 7 -37.09 25.15 -54.70
CA LEU A 7 -37.93 24.15 -54.02
C LEU A 7 -39.18 24.78 -53.37
N ASP A 8 -39.15 26.09 -53.09
CA ASP A 8 -40.22 26.82 -52.40
C ASP A 8 -41.48 27.03 -53.26
N CYS A 9 -41.44 26.70 -54.56
CA CYS A 9 -42.59 26.79 -55.46
C CYS A 9 -43.43 25.50 -55.53
N LEU A 10 -43.06 24.45 -54.78
CA LEU A 10 -43.79 23.18 -54.78
C LEU A 10 -44.95 23.18 -53.76
N PRO A 11 -46.07 22.47 -54.05
CA PRO A 11 -47.18 22.30 -53.12
C PRO A 11 -46.76 21.70 -51.77
N HIS A 12 -47.47 22.05 -50.70
CA HIS A 12 -47.16 21.63 -49.32
C HIS A 12 -47.13 20.10 -49.15
N GLU A 13 -48.05 19.35 -49.76
CA GLU A 13 -48.03 17.88 -49.67
C GLU A 13 -46.77 17.29 -50.36
N ILE A 14 -46.39 17.83 -51.52
CA ILE A 14 -45.21 17.38 -52.26
C ILE A 14 -43.92 17.68 -51.48
N LEU A 15 -43.83 18.87 -50.89
CA LEU A 15 -42.69 19.25 -50.04
C LEU A 15 -42.55 18.33 -48.83
N THR A 16 -43.66 17.95 -48.20
CA THR A 16 -43.68 17.04 -47.05
C THR A 16 -43.15 15.65 -47.46
N CYS A 17 -43.65 15.08 -48.55
CA CYS A 17 -43.17 13.80 -49.09
C CYS A 17 -41.67 13.81 -49.45
N ILE A 18 -41.20 14.86 -50.13
CA ILE A 18 -39.77 15.01 -50.48
C ILE A 18 -38.93 15.12 -49.21
N PHE A 19 -39.40 15.85 -48.19
CA PHE A 19 -38.71 15.99 -46.91
C PHE A 19 -38.58 14.64 -46.18
N ILE A 20 -39.62 13.80 -46.22
CA ILE A 20 -39.61 12.45 -45.62
C ILE A 20 -38.60 11.55 -46.32
N TRP A 21 -38.65 11.48 -47.65
CA TRP A 21 -37.80 10.58 -48.42
C TRP A 21 -36.32 10.97 -48.40
N SER A 22 -36.02 12.25 -48.15
CA SER A 22 -34.64 12.74 -48.05
C SER A 22 -33.83 12.22 -46.84
N GLN A 23 -34.43 11.39 -45.95
CA GLN A 23 -33.74 10.71 -44.85
C GLN A 23 -33.42 9.24 -45.12
N ASN A 24 -33.82 8.68 -46.28
CA ASN A 24 -33.57 7.27 -46.59
C ASN A 24 -32.07 7.01 -46.81
N SER A 25 -31.51 6.12 -45.99
CA SER A 25 -30.08 5.76 -45.99
C SER A 25 -29.63 5.05 -47.27
N GLU A 26 -30.56 4.48 -48.04
CA GLU A 26 -30.26 3.79 -49.30
C GLU A 26 -30.02 4.74 -50.49
N LEU A 27 -30.20 6.05 -50.31
CA LEU A 27 -30.04 7.07 -51.37
C LEU A 27 -29.00 8.13 -50.95
N PRO A 28 -27.68 7.86 -50.99
CA PRO A 28 -26.74 8.51 -50.07
C PRO A 28 -26.26 9.92 -50.46
N LEU A 29 -26.18 10.24 -51.76
CA LEU A 29 -25.47 11.45 -52.23
C LEU A 29 -26.40 12.63 -52.57
N VAL A 30 -27.65 12.36 -52.98
CA VAL A 30 -28.63 13.41 -53.32
C VAL A 30 -29.48 13.82 -52.11
N SER A 31 -29.72 12.89 -51.18
CA SER A 31 -30.63 13.07 -50.03
C SER A 31 -30.14 14.10 -49.00
N ARG A 32 -28.85 14.08 -48.63
CA ARG A 32 -28.30 14.98 -47.59
C ARG A 32 -28.33 16.45 -47.96
N ASN A 33 -28.11 16.77 -49.24
CA ASN A 33 -28.05 18.16 -49.71
C ASN A 33 -29.46 18.75 -49.86
N ILE A 34 -30.40 17.96 -50.38
CA ILE A 34 -31.83 18.33 -50.46
C ILE A 34 -32.39 18.50 -49.05
N TYR A 35 -32.12 17.57 -48.13
CA TYR A 35 -32.54 17.67 -46.73
C TYR A 35 -32.03 18.96 -46.07
N GLY A 36 -30.76 19.33 -46.29
CA GLY A 36 -30.19 20.56 -45.75
C GLY A 36 -30.82 21.85 -46.31
N GLN A 37 -31.22 21.86 -47.58
CA GLN A 37 -31.92 22.98 -48.20
C GLN A 37 -33.36 23.09 -47.67
N LEU A 38 -34.10 22.00 -47.64
CA LEU A 38 -35.49 22.00 -47.18
C LEU A 38 -35.63 22.41 -45.70
N GLN A 39 -34.66 22.05 -44.84
CA GLN A 39 -34.65 22.52 -43.45
C GLN A 39 -34.62 24.04 -43.34
N ARG A 40 -33.99 24.73 -44.30
CA ARG A 40 -33.84 26.18 -44.30
C ARG A 40 -35.05 26.87 -44.90
N THR A 41 -35.66 26.31 -45.94
CA THR A 41 -36.66 27.03 -46.73
C THR A 41 -38.11 26.68 -46.40
N CYS A 42 -38.40 25.48 -45.87
CA CYS A 42 -39.79 25.08 -45.57
C CYS A 42 -40.43 25.86 -44.41
N SER A 43 -41.76 26.02 -44.49
CA SER A 43 -42.59 26.70 -43.48
C SER A 43 -42.62 25.98 -42.12
N ILE A 44 -43.04 26.67 -41.06
CA ILE A 44 -43.19 26.08 -39.72
C ILE A 44 -44.25 24.97 -39.70
N GLY A 45 -45.36 25.15 -40.44
CA GLY A 45 -46.43 24.14 -40.54
C GLY A 45 -45.90 22.84 -41.13
N THR A 46 -45.21 22.92 -42.27
CA THR A 46 -44.58 21.77 -42.92
C THR A 46 -43.58 21.03 -42.03
N LYS A 47 -42.85 21.77 -41.20
CA LYS A 47 -41.90 21.19 -40.23
C LYS A 47 -42.60 20.49 -39.06
N VAL A 48 -43.78 20.95 -38.65
CA VAL A 48 -44.60 20.32 -37.60
C VAL A 48 -45.26 19.05 -38.13
N ASP A 49 -45.88 19.12 -39.30
CA ASP A 49 -46.54 17.98 -39.94
C ASP A 49 -45.52 16.83 -40.16
N TRP A 50 -44.32 17.18 -40.63
CA TRP A 50 -43.23 16.22 -40.76
C TRP A 50 -42.79 15.58 -39.43
N LEU A 51 -42.75 16.36 -38.34
CA LEU A 51 -42.40 15.83 -37.02
C LEU A 51 -43.47 14.86 -36.51
N LEU A 52 -44.74 15.15 -36.75
CA LEU A 52 -45.84 14.28 -36.39
C LEU A 52 -45.79 12.98 -37.18
N GLU A 53 -45.65 13.06 -38.50
CA GLU A 53 -45.57 11.87 -39.35
C GLU A 53 -44.35 10.99 -39.01
N LYS A 54 -43.20 11.61 -38.73
CA LYS A 54 -41.98 10.88 -38.34
C LYS A 54 -42.12 10.14 -36.99
N PHE A 55 -42.96 10.66 -36.11
CA PHE A 55 -43.16 10.11 -34.77
C PHE A 55 -44.57 9.54 -34.57
N GLU A 56 -45.22 9.11 -35.67
CA GLU A 56 -46.50 8.42 -35.65
C GLU A 56 -47.58 9.20 -34.87
N ASP A 57 -47.68 10.51 -35.13
CA ASP A 57 -48.58 11.48 -34.49
C ASP A 57 -48.41 11.62 -32.96
N ASN A 58 -47.30 11.11 -32.40
CA ASN A 58 -47.00 11.24 -30.99
C ASN A 58 -46.42 12.63 -30.66
N LEU A 59 -47.28 13.55 -30.24
CA LEU A 59 -46.94 14.93 -29.87
C LEU A 59 -45.84 15.03 -28.80
N THR A 60 -45.85 14.13 -27.81
CA THR A 60 -44.84 14.13 -26.74
C THR A 60 -43.48 13.67 -27.27
N LEU A 61 -43.46 12.68 -28.16
CA LEU A 61 -42.24 12.19 -28.77
C LEU A 61 -41.68 13.20 -29.79
N ALA A 62 -42.56 13.89 -30.53
CA ALA A 62 -42.22 15.00 -31.41
C ALA A 62 -41.61 16.19 -30.65
N ALA A 63 -42.16 16.56 -29.49
CA ALA A 63 -41.60 17.64 -28.65
C ALA A 63 -40.24 17.27 -28.04
N THR A 64 -40.07 16.01 -27.60
CA THR A 64 -38.84 15.55 -26.93
C THR A 64 -37.69 15.26 -27.91
N GLN A 65 -37.99 14.62 -29.04
CA GLN A 65 -37.01 14.20 -30.04
C GLN A 65 -36.84 15.24 -31.16
N GLY A 66 -37.81 16.14 -31.34
CA GLY A 66 -37.78 17.19 -32.36
C GLY A 66 -36.56 18.10 -32.23
N GLY A 67 -36.10 18.37 -31.01
CA GLY A 67 -34.89 19.15 -30.77
C GLY A 67 -33.62 18.55 -31.39
N LYS A 68 -33.60 17.28 -31.82
CA LYS A 68 -32.48 16.69 -32.61
C LYS A 68 -32.31 17.33 -33.98
N PHE A 69 -33.34 17.97 -34.52
CA PHE A 69 -33.33 18.59 -35.84
C PHE A 69 -32.97 20.07 -35.75
N ARG A 70 -32.16 20.54 -36.70
CA ARG A 70 -31.61 21.91 -36.68
C ARG A 70 -32.66 23.00 -36.77
N PHE A 71 -33.83 22.70 -37.34
CA PHE A 71 -34.92 23.65 -37.52
C PHE A 71 -35.83 23.78 -36.29
N PHE A 72 -35.69 22.92 -35.28
CA PHE A 72 -36.55 22.93 -34.10
C PHE A 72 -36.28 24.17 -33.23
N ASN A 73 -37.33 24.91 -32.91
CA ASN A 73 -37.26 26.18 -32.17
C ASN A 73 -38.51 26.38 -31.30
N MET A 74 -38.55 27.47 -30.53
CA MET A 74 -39.67 27.79 -29.64
C MET A 74 -41.02 27.91 -30.36
N LYS A 75 -41.03 28.39 -31.62
CA LYS A 75 -42.26 28.55 -32.40
C LYS A 75 -42.88 27.19 -32.76
N ILE A 76 -42.05 26.20 -33.09
CA ILE A 76 -42.49 24.82 -33.34
C ILE A 76 -42.99 24.17 -32.05
N LEU A 77 -42.28 24.35 -30.93
CA LEU A 77 -42.70 23.81 -29.63
C LEU A 77 -44.06 24.37 -29.19
N LYS A 78 -44.27 25.69 -29.30
CA LYS A 78 -45.57 26.32 -29.01
C LYS A 78 -46.68 25.85 -29.94
N ARG A 79 -46.38 25.55 -31.21
CA ARG A 79 -47.37 25.01 -32.16
C ARG A 79 -47.76 23.57 -31.79
N LEU A 80 -46.82 22.75 -31.33
CA LEU A 80 -47.11 21.42 -30.79
C LEU A 80 -47.98 21.50 -29.53
N ASP A 81 -47.73 22.46 -28.62
CA ASP A 81 -48.58 22.69 -27.45
C ASP A 81 -50.01 23.09 -27.84
N GLN A 82 -50.16 23.95 -28.87
CA GLN A 82 -51.47 24.33 -29.40
C GLN A 82 -52.25 23.13 -29.95
N LEU A 83 -51.57 22.21 -30.65
CA LEU A 83 -52.18 20.99 -31.16
C LEU A 83 -52.51 19.98 -30.05
N ASN A 84 -51.72 19.95 -28.97
CA ASN A 84 -51.94 19.11 -27.80
C ASN A 84 -53.02 19.65 -26.85
N GLY A 85 -53.40 20.93 -26.98
CA GLY A 85 -54.37 21.61 -26.10
C GLY A 85 -53.85 21.95 -24.70
N THR A 86 -52.71 21.38 -24.28
CA THR A 86 -52.03 21.63 -23.01
C THR A 86 -50.51 21.62 -23.18
N VAL A 87 -49.79 22.26 -22.27
CA VAL A 87 -48.32 22.28 -22.28
C VAL A 87 -47.77 20.87 -22.10
N ILE A 88 -46.97 20.42 -23.07
CA ILE A 88 -46.39 19.08 -23.08
C ILE A 88 -45.32 18.97 -21.97
N ARG A 89 -45.52 18.06 -21.01
CA ARG A 89 -44.53 17.71 -19.97
C ARG A 89 -43.53 16.67 -20.46
N LEU A 90 -42.29 16.79 -20.01
CA LEU A 90 -41.16 15.99 -20.51
C LEU A 90 -40.71 14.91 -19.52
N ASP A 91 -41.18 14.89 -18.28
CA ASP A 91 -41.02 13.81 -17.28
C ASP A 91 -39.63 13.14 -17.26
N ASN A 92 -38.59 13.94 -17.02
CA ASN A 92 -37.18 13.54 -16.97
C ASN A 92 -36.64 12.93 -18.27
N LYS A 93 -37.25 13.22 -19.43
CA LYS A 93 -36.70 12.83 -20.74
C LYS A 93 -35.45 13.62 -21.08
N ARG A 94 -34.57 12.97 -21.85
CA ARG A 94 -33.30 13.53 -22.32
C ARG A 94 -33.53 14.73 -23.23
N ILE A 95 -32.89 15.85 -22.92
CA ILE A 95 -32.82 17.00 -23.81
C ILE A 95 -31.83 16.70 -24.95
N PRO A 96 -32.16 17.00 -26.22
CA PRO A 96 -31.28 16.78 -27.36
C PRO A 96 -29.90 17.45 -27.22
N SER A 97 -28.85 16.66 -27.43
CA SER A 97 -27.46 17.07 -27.17
C SER A 97 -26.94 18.18 -28.11
N ASN A 98 -27.55 18.32 -29.28
CA ASN A 98 -27.20 19.34 -30.27
C ASN A 98 -27.52 20.77 -29.80
N LEU A 99 -28.48 20.94 -28.88
CA LEU A 99 -28.81 22.25 -28.30
C LEU A 99 -27.65 22.80 -27.45
N PHE A 100 -26.92 21.91 -26.77
CA PHE A 100 -25.78 22.28 -25.92
C PHE A 100 -24.45 22.39 -26.70
N SER A 101 -24.40 21.97 -27.96
CA SER A 101 -23.16 21.90 -28.74
C SER A 101 -22.90 23.11 -29.63
N LYS A 102 -23.72 24.16 -29.57
CA LYS A 102 -23.56 25.37 -30.39
C LYS A 102 -22.46 26.28 -29.82
N MET A 103 -21.61 26.81 -30.70
CA MET A 103 -20.46 27.66 -30.34
C MET A 103 -20.92 29.02 -29.80
N GLU A 104 -21.97 29.60 -30.38
CA GLU A 104 -22.66 30.78 -29.86
C GLU A 104 -24.06 30.38 -29.39
N LEU A 105 -24.41 30.79 -28.16
CA LEU A 105 -25.73 30.56 -27.59
C LEU A 105 -26.60 31.80 -27.86
N SER A 106 -27.42 31.74 -28.91
CA SER A 106 -28.43 32.79 -29.14
C SER A 106 -29.50 32.76 -28.04
N ASP A 107 -30.10 33.92 -27.74
CA ASP A 107 -31.14 34.04 -26.73
C ASP A 107 -32.32 33.08 -27.01
N GLU A 108 -32.70 32.90 -28.28
CA GLU A 108 -33.72 31.93 -28.68
C GLU A 108 -33.39 30.48 -28.29
N ASN A 109 -32.11 30.08 -28.32
CA ASN A 109 -31.70 28.74 -27.92
C ASN A 109 -31.64 28.60 -26.39
N PHE A 110 -31.23 29.66 -25.68
CA PHE A 110 -31.25 29.69 -24.23
C PHE A 110 -32.68 29.59 -23.68
N GLU A 111 -33.61 30.39 -24.23
CA GLU A 111 -35.02 30.33 -23.89
C GLU A 111 -35.62 28.95 -24.17
N LEU A 112 -35.29 28.34 -25.31
CA LEU A 112 -35.71 26.97 -25.63
C LEU A 112 -35.23 25.96 -24.59
N ILE A 113 -33.95 26.02 -24.19
CA ILE A 113 -33.41 25.08 -23.19
C ILE A 113 -34.05 25.32 -21.82
N SER A 114 -34.23 26.58 -21.42
CA SER A 114 -34.88 26.94 -20.16
C SER A 114 -36.31 26.42 -20.09
N GLU A 115 -37.07 26.58 -21.17
CA GLU A 115 -38.44 26.10 -21.25
C GLU A 115 -38.52 24.56 -21.23
N LEU A 116 -37.60 23.88 -21.92
CA LEU A 116 -37.50 22.41 -21.86
C LEU A 116 -37.14 21.92 -20.44
N LEU A 117 -36.27 22.62 -19.70
CA LEU A 117 -35.96 22.28 -18.31
C LEU A 117 -37.16 22.50 -17.38
N ASN A 118 -37.87 23.62 -17.51
CA ASN A 118 -39.08 23.94 -16.74
C ASN A 118 -40.20 22.91 -16.96
N ARG A 119 -40.29 22.33 -18.16
CA ARG A 119 -41.24 21.25 -18.49
C ARG A 119 -40.83 19.87 -17.96
N GLY A 120 -39.77 19.79 -17.17
CA GLY A 120 -39.28 18.55 -16.57
C GLY A 120 -38.23 17.81 -17.42
N GLY A 121 -37.59 18.48 -18.39
CA GLY A 121 -36.46 17.90 -19.12
C GLY A 121 -35.28 17.60 -18.21
N SER A 122 -34.58 16.49 -18.44
CA SER A 122 -33.47 16.07 -17.58
C SER A 122 -32.22 16.93 -17.80
N SER A 123 -31.75 17.60 -16.73
CA SER A 123 -30.45 18.27 -16.66
C SER A 123 -29.28 17.28 -16.56
N LYS A 124 -29.57 16.02 -16.19
CA LYS A 124 -28.59 14.95 -15.94
C LYS A 124 -28.39 14.02 -17.13
N LEU A 125 -29.38 13.82 -17.99
CA LEU A 125 -29.29 12.81 -19.05
C LEU A 125 -28.73 13.37 -20.38
N PRO A 126 -27.86 12.61 -21.08
CA PRO A 126 -27.21 11.37 -20.64
C PRO A 126 -25.99 11.68 -19.77
N ASP A 127 -25.97 11.14 -18.54
CA ASP A 127 -24.76 11.04 -17.70
C ASP A 127 -23.91 12.33 -17.61
N GLY A 128 -24.56 13.44 -17.25
CA GLY A 128 -23.95 14.76 -17.06
C GLY A 128 -23.58 15.51 -18.34
N TYR A 129 -23.93 15.01 -19.53
CA TYR A 129 -23.56 15.63 -20.80
C TYR A 129 -23.95 17.12 -20.94
N PRO A 130 -25.16 17.58 -20.55
CA PRO A 130 -25.56 18.97 -20.70
C PRO A 130 -24.60 19.95 -20.01
N ILE A 131 -24.22 19.69 -18.76
CA ILE A 131 -23.32 20.56 -17.99
C ILE A 131 -21.89 20.49 -18.52
N ILE A 132 -21.40 19.28 -18.85
CA ILE A 132 -20.04 19.09 -19.40
C ILE A 132 -19.88 19.85 -20.72
N LYS A 133 -20.90 19.78 -21.60
CA LYS A 133 -20.85 20.43 -22.90
C LYS A 133 -20.97 21.95 -22.77
N SER A 134 -21.79 22.44 -21.85
CA SER A 134 -21.92 23.88 -21.56
C SER A 134 -20.62 24.46 -21.00
N CYS A 135 -19.95 23.74 -20.10
CA CYS A 135 -18.61 24.09 -19.60
C CYS A 135 -17.55 24.10 -20.71
N GLN A 136 -17.62 23.14 -21.64
CA GLN A 136 -16.72 23.08 -22.80
C GLN A 136 -16.92 24.26 -23.76
N MET A 137 -18.16 24.75 -23.92
CA MET A 137 -18.49 25.85 -24.82
C MET A 137 -18.34 27.25 -24.19
N GLY A 138 -18.16 27.35 -22.87
CA GLY A 138 -17.97 28.64 -22.19
C GLY A 138 -19.28 29.35 -21.80
N HIS A 139 -20.42 28.66 -21.82
CA HIS A 139 -21.73 29.27 -21.57
C HIS A 139 -22.08 29.34 -20.08
N LEU A 140 -21.54 30.33 -19.35
CA LEU A 140 -21.75 30.46 -17.90
C LEU A 140 -23.23 30.54 -17.49
N ARG A 141 -24.05 31.32 -18.21
CA ARG A 141 -25.50 31.45 -17.91
C ARG A 141 -26.21 30.09 -17.97
N LEU A 142 -25.81 29.24 -18.92
CA LEU A 142 -26.37 27.91 -19.08
C LEU A 142 -25.89 26.92 -18.02
N VAL A 143 -24.63 27.03 -17.59
CA VAL A 143 -24.08 26.23 -16.48
C VAL A 143 -24.83 26.53 -15.18
N LYS A 144 -25.08 27.81 -14.86
CA LYS A 144 -25.86 28.22 -13.68
C LYS A 144 -27.27 27.62 -13.70
N LEU A 145 -27.98 27.81 -14.82
CA LEU A 145 -29.34 27.26 -15.00
C LEU A 145 -29.39 25.74 -14.84
N LEU A 146 -28.40 25.01 -15.37
CA LEU A 146 -28.34 23.55 -15.24
C LEU A 146 -28.10 23.10 -13.79
N VAL A 147 -27.23 23.80 -13.06
CA VAL A 147 -26.97 23.52 -11.63
C VAL A 147 -28.21 23.81 -10.78
N GLU A 148 -28.92 24.90 -11.04
CA GLU A 148 -30.21 25.21 -10.39
C GLU A 148 -31.25 24.10 -10.62
N HIS A 149 -31.26 23.50 -11.82
CA HIS A 149 -32.10 22.35 -12.16
C HIS A 149 -31.48 20.99 -11.77
N GLY A 150 -30.53 20.98 -10.83
CA GLY A 150 -30.00 19.78 -10.20
C GLY A 150 -28.98 18.99 -11.02
N ALA A 151 -28.32 19.59 -12.02
CA ALA A 151 -27.18 18.95 -12.69
C ALA A 151 -26.02 18.72 -11.72
N ASP A 152 -25.38 17.56 -11.82
CA ASP A 152 -24.20 17.20 -11.02
C ASP A 152 -22.91 17.54 -11.79
N PRO A 153 -22.13 18.55 -11.36
CA PRO A 153 -20.88 18.91 -12.01
C PRO A 153 -19.74 17.89 -11.80
N SER A 154 -19.86 17.00 -10.79
CA SER A 154 -18.88 15.96 -10.49
C SER A 154 -18.99 14.73 -11.40
N ALA A 155 -20.05 14.68 -12.23
CA ALA A 155 -20.30 13.62 -13.19
C ALA A 155 -19.07 13.33 -14.09
N ARG A 156 -18.88 12.05 -14.42
CA ARG A 156 -17.75 11.53 -15.22
C ARG A 156 -16.37 11.93 -14.70
N LYS A 157 -16.14 11.82 -13.38
CA LYS A 157 -14.86 12.17 -12.73
C LYS A 157 -14.50 13.64 -12.99
N CYS A 158 -15.40 14.55 -12.59
CA CYS A 158 -15.24 16.00 -12.69
C CYS A 158 -14.92 16.49 -14.12
N LEU A 159 -15.47 15.84 -15.15
CA LEU A 159 -15.17 16.19 -16.55
C LEU A 159 -15.62 17.62 -16.91
N ALA A 160 -16.65 18.14 -16.25
CA ALA A 160 -17.12 19.53 -16.44
C ALA A 160 -16.06 20.55 -16.01
N LEU A 161 -15.42 20.34 -14.85
CA LEU A 161 -14.32 21.18 -14.37
C LEU A 161 -13.10 21.05 -15.29
N ARG A 162 -12.77 19.82 -15.71
CA ARG A 162 -11.65 19.56 -16.63
C ARG A 162 -11.82 20.26 -17.97
N THR A 163 -12.99 20.19 -18.59
CA THR A 163 -13.23 20.81 -19.89
C THR A 163 -13.26 22.33 -19.82
N ALA A 164 -13.79 22.92 -18.75
CA ALA A 164 -13.75 24.36 -18.50
C ALA A 164 -12.30 24.84 -18.32
N ALA A 165 -11.53 24.14 -17.49
CA ALA A 165 -10.15 24.48 -17.17
C ALA A 165 -9.23 24.42 -18.41
N VAL A 166 -9.37 23.37 -19.23
CA VAL A 166 -8.61 23.20 -20.48
C VAL A 166 -8.94 24.27 -21.53
N ARG A 167 -10.15 24.81 -21.52
CA ARG A 167 -10.65 25.81 -22.48
C ARG A 167 -10.44 27.26 -22.03
N GLU A 168 -9.76 27.48 -20.90
CA GLU A 168 -9.53 28.80 -20.33
C GLU A 168 -10.79 29.56 -19.88
N ASN A 169 -11.87 28.84 -19.56
CA ASN A 169 -13.11 29.46 -19.10
C ASN A 169 -13.05 29.80 -17.61
N ARG A 170 -12.21 30.78 -17.24
CA ARG A 170 -11.93 31.16 -15.83
C ARG A 170 -13.19 31.42 -15.01
N MET A 171 -14.14 32.19 -15.55
CA MET A 171 -15.40 32.49 -14.86
C MET A 171 -16.23 31.24 -14.52
N ILE A 172 -16.12 30.17 -15.31
CA ILE A 172 -16.79 28.89 -15.03
C ILE A 172 -15.99 28.08 -14.00
N VAL A 173 -14.66 28.10 -14.10
CA VAL A 173 -13.78 27.45 -13.11
C VAL A 173 -14.00 28.04 -11.73
N ASP A 174 -13.98 29.38 -11.61
CA ASP A 174 -14.20 30.10 -10.35
C ASP A 174 -15.62 29.80 -9.81
N TYR A 175 -16.66 29.86 -10.66
CA TYR A 175 -18.02 29.47 -10.25
C TYR A 175 -18.11 28.02 -9.72
N LEU A 176 -17.46 27.06 -10.38
CA LEU A 176 -17.50 25.66 -9.95
C LEU A 176 -16.72 25.42 -8.65
N LEU A 177 -15.62 26.14 -8.43
CA LEU A 177 -14.78 25.99 -7.24
C LEU A 177 -15.31 26.77 -6.02
N ASP A 178 -15.76 28.01 -6.22
CA ASP A 178 -16.16 28.92 -5.14
C ASP A 178 -17.63 28.72 -4.75
N GLU A 179 -18.55 28.82 -5.72
CA GLU A 179 -19.99 28.79 -5.46
C GLU A 179 -20.50 27.35 -5.32
N VAL A 180 -20.06 26.46 -6.21
CA VAL A 180 -20.46 25.04 -6.17
C VAL A 180 -19.57 24.20 -5.24
N LYS A 181 -18.47 24.76 -4.72
CA LYS A 181 -17.55 24.12 -3.77
C LYS A 181 -16.98 22.79 -4.25
N MET A 182 -16.71 22.66 -5.56
CA MET A 182 -16.10 21.46 -6.11
C MET A 182 -14.64 21.32 -5.68
N LYS A 183 -14.22 20.10 -5.36
CA LYS A 183 -12.80 19.79 -5.15
C LYS A 183 -12.13 19.46 -6.48
N PRO A 184 -11.03 20.14 -6.85
CA PRO A 184 -10.32 19.85 -8.10
C PRO A 184 -9.61 18.49 -8.04
N ASP A 185 -9.67 17.72 -9.13
CA ASP A 185 -8.99 16.43 -9.28
C ASP A 185 -7.60 16.57 -9.91
N THR A 186 -6.68 15.68 -9.55
CA THR A 186 -5.30 15.65 -10.07
C THR A 186 -5.24 15.55 -11.59
N LEU A 187 -6.20 14.86 -12.22
CA LEU A 187 -6.25 14.71 -13.67
C LEU A 187 -6.58 16.03 -14.39
N THR A 188 -7.40 16.91 -13.78
CA THR A 188 -7.67 18.24 -14.32
C THR A 188 -6.44 19.13 -14.28
N LEU A 189 -5.71 19.11 -13.15
CA LEU A 189 -4.47 19.86 -13.00
C LEU A 189 -3.41 19.41 -14.04
N LYS A 190 -3.24 18.10 -14.22
CA LYS A 190 -2.32 17.53 -15.21
C LYS A 190 -2.61 18.00 -16.64
N GLU A 191 -3.87 17.94 -17.06
CA GLU A 191 -4.26 18.32 -18.42
C GLU A 191 -4.11 19.84 -18.66
N CYS A 192 -4.33 20.67 -17.63
CA CYS A 192 -4.09 22.12 -17.72
C CYS A 192 -2.61 22.43 -17.94
N VAL A 193 -1.72 21.79 -17.17
CA VAL A 193 -0.28 22.01 -17.28
C VAL A 193 0.27 21.50 -18.61
N LYS A 194 -0.17 20.33 -19.06
CA LYS A 194 0.22 19.77 -20.37
C LYS A 194 -0.12 20.72 -21.54
N ARG A 195 -1.16 21.54 -21.39
CA ARG A 195 -1.62 22.51 -22.39
C ARG A 195 -1.13 23.93 -22.14
N GLY A 196 -0.23 24.14 -21.18
CA GLY A 196 0.35 25.44 -20.84
C GLY A 196 -0.62 26.41 -20.15
N LYS A 197 -1.70 25.92 -19.53
CA LYS A 197 -2.74 26.74 -18.89
C LYS A 197 -2.38 27.05 -17.44
N LEU A 198 -1.30 27.83 -17.25
CA LEU A 198 -0.68 28.06 -15.93
C LEU A 198 -1.57 28.87 -14.98
N ASP A 199 -2.27 29.89 -15.47
CA ASP A 199 -3.15 30.73 -14.64
C ASP A 199 -4.25 29.89 -13.97
N ILE A 200 -4.85 28.97 -14.72
CA ILE A 200 -5.89 28.07 -14.21
C ILE A 200 -5.28 26.97 -13.34
N ALA A 201 -4.10 26.46 -13.68
CA ALA A 201 -3.39 25.52 -12.81
C ALA A 201 -3.10 26.13 -11.43
N ASN A 202 -2.73 27.42 -11.36
CA ASN A 202 -2.53 28.15 -10.12
C ASN A 202 -3.83 28.27 -9.31
N VAL A 203 -4.95 28.60 -9.96
CA VAL A 203 -6.27 28.65 -9.30
C VAL A 203 -6.66 27.28 -8.76
N LEU A 204 -6.43 26.20 -9.52
CA LEU A 204 -6.71 24.83 -9.07
C LEU A 204 -5.84 24.43 -7.87
N MET A 205 -4.56 24.79 -7.87
CA MET A 205 -3.64 24.54 -6.75
C MET A 205 -4.04 25.33 -5.50
N ALA A 206 -4.48 26.57 -5.65
CA ALA A 206 -5.01 27.38 -4.54
C ALA A 206 -6.25 26.74 -3.89
N HIS A 207 -7.06 26.04 -4.67
CA HIS A 207 -8.24 25.29 -4.21
C HIS A 207 -7.94 23.83 -3.81
N GLY A 208 -6.65 23.49 -3.60
CA GLY A 208 -6.23 22.22 -3.02
C GLY A 208 -5.90 21.10 -4.02
N ALA A 209 -5.72 21.40 -5.30
CA ALA A 209 -5.24 20.41 -6.28
C ALA A 209 -3.75 20.10 -6.06
N ILE A 210 -3.41 18.81 -5.90
CA ILE A 210 -2.03 18.36 -5.68
C ILE A 210 -1.42 17.91 -7.02
N PRO A 211 -0.29 18.49 -7.48
CA PRO A 211 0.36 18.10 -8.73
C PRO A 211 1.11 16.77 -8.58
N ASP A 212 1.03 15.92 -9.62
CA ASP A 212 1.86 14.72 -9.75
C ASP A 212 3.25 15.04 -10.35
N MET A 213 4.18 14.07 -10.33
CA MET A 213 5.56 14.30 -10.81
C MET A 213 5.65 14.62 -12.30
N GLU A 214 4.74 14.09 -13.13
CA GLU A 214 4.68 14.40 -14.56
C GLU A 214 4.23 15.86 -14.80
N THR A 215 3.28 16.33 -13.99
CA THR A 215 2.80 17.72 -13.95
C THR A 215 3.91 18.67 -13.48
N LEU A 216 4.64 18.33 -12.42
CA LEU A 216 5.76 19.13 -11.92
C LEU A 216 6.91 19.22 -12.93
N ASN A 217 7.26 18.12 -13.60
CA ASN A 217 8.29 18.12 -14.63
C ASN A 217 7.87 18.91 -15.87
N SER A 218 6.58 18.94 -16.20
CA SER A 218 6.03 19.76 -17.28
C SER A 218 5.99 21.26 -16.92
N MET A 219 5.80 21.62 -15.64
CA MET A 219 5.93 23.01 -15.17
C MET A 219 7.38 23.51 -15.16
N LYS A 220 8.37 22.64 -14.89
CA LYS A 220 9.80 23.01 -14.86
C LYS A 220 10.35 23.51 -16.20
N SER A 221 9.71 23.18 -17.33
CA SER A 221 10.14 23.61 -18.66
C SER A 221 9.63 25.01 -19.05
N THR A 222 8.67 25.58 -18.32
CA THR A 222 8.03 26.86 -18.64
C THR A 222 7.90 27.73 -17.39
N GLN A 223 8.93 28.55 -17.14
CA GLN A 223 9.02 29.67 -16.18
C GLN A 223 8.46 29.44 -14.76
N LEU A 224 9.38 29.21 -13.80
CA LEU A 224 9.10 29.31 -12.37
C LEU A 224 8.89 30.77 -11.92
N PRO A 225 7.90 31.07 -11.07
CA PRO A 225 8.04 32.11 -10.06
C PRO A 225 8.87 31.60 -8.88
N ALA A 226 9.82 32.42 -8.45
CA ALA A 226 10.70 32.18 -7.32
C ALA A 226 9.91 32.02 -6.00
N LYS A 227 9.68 30.78 -5.59
CA LYS A 227 9.55 30.31 -4.20
C LYS A 227 9.29 28.80 -4.22
N LEU A 228 10.35 27.99 -4.27
CA LEU A 228 10.23 26.59 -3.82
C LEU A 228 11.57 26.03 -3.34
N ASP A 229 12.24 26.79 -2.46
CA ASP A 229 13.37 26.31 -1.65
C ASP A 229 12.90 25.47 -0.44
N VAL A 230 11.71 24.86 -0.53
CA VAL A 230 11.04 24.15 0.59
C VAL A 230 10.87 22.64 0.34
N CYS A 231 11.26 22.11 -0.82
CA CYS A 231 11.01 20.70 -1.16
C CYS A 231 12.23 19.75 -1.04
N LEU A 232 13.21 20.07 -0.18
CA LEU A 232 14.32 19.15 0.14
C LEU A 232 14.36 18.65 1.59
N LYS A 233 13.42 19.06 2.47
CA LYS A 233 13.29 18.48 3.81
C LYS A 233 12.22 17.39 3.80
N ARG A 234 12.62 16.13 3.75
CA ARG A 234 11.74 15.00 4.08
C ARG A 234 11.28 15.13 5.53
N LYS A 235 10.14 14.52 5.88
CA LYS A 235 9.68 14.48 7.27
C LYS A 235 10.63 13.58 8.07
N GLU A 236 11.53 14.21 8.80
CA GLU A 236 12.19 13.59 9.94
C GLU A 236 11.16 13.55 11.08
N LEU A 237 11.12 12.44 11.81
CA LEU A 237 10.37 12.42 13.07
C LEU A 237 10.99 13.48 13.99
N THR A 238 10.26 14.54 14.29
CA THR A 238 10.71 15.54 15.24
C THR A 238 10.63 14.95 16.64
N PHE A 239 11.79 14.68 17.23
CA PHE A 239 11.93 14.18 18.59
C PHE A 239 11.72 15.33 19.58
N GLU A 240 10.47 15.74 19.78
CA GLU A 240 10.16 16.51 20.99
C GLU A 240 10.34 15.56 22.17
N THR A 241 11.04 16.01 23.22
CA THR A 241 11.04 15.41 24.55
C THR A 241 9.65 15.55 25.22
N ASN A 242 8.60 15.31 24.46
CA ASN A 242 7.26 15.08 24.96
C ASN A 242 7.17 13.61 25.31
N ASN A 243 6.72 13.34 26.54
CA ASN A 243 6.45 12.05 27.17
C ASN A 243 5.76 11.02 26.24
N ALA A 244 6.48 10.49 25.26
CA ALA A 244 6.19 9.20 24.70
C ALA A 244 6.50 8.22 25.83
N ILE A 245 5.41 7.68 26.37
CA ILE A 245 5.36 6.68 27.42
C ILE A 245 6.19 5.48 26.97
N VAL A 246 7.49 5.54 27.23
CA VAL A 246 8.18 4.35 27.73
C VAL A 246 7.44 4.03 29.02
N PRO A 247 6.96 2.80 29.25
CA PRO A 247 6.51 2.44 30.58
C PRO A 247 7.73 2.50 31.52
N VAL A 248 7.94 3.67 32.13
CA VAL A 248 8.69 3.81 33.37
C VAL A 248 7.74 3.29 34.45
N LEU A 249 7.93 2.04 34.82
CA LEU A 249 7.26 1.41 35.94
C LEU A 249 7.79 2.05 37.24
N THR A 250 7.09 3.05 37.75
CA THR A 250 7.17 3.39 39.17
C THR A 250 6.51 2.28 39.96
N LYS A 251 7.26 1.68 40.91
CA LYS A 251 6.70 0.84 41.99
C LYS A 251 5.57 1.62 42.67
N SER A 252 4.33 1.23 42.42
CA SER A 252 3.21 1.63 43.26
C SER A 252 3.21 0.71 44.49
N LYS A 253 3.47 1.32 45.65
CA LYS A 253 3.22 0.74 46.96
C LYS A 253 1.73 0.42 47.04
N ASP A 254 1.38 -0.85 46.93
CA ASP A 254 0.25 -1.41 47.68
C ASP A 254 0.42 -2.92 47.81
N THR A 255 1.11 -3.28 48.88
CA THR A 255 1.12 -4.59 49.49
C THR A 255 -0.22 -4.84 50.16
N SER A 256 -1.22 -5.29 49.41
CA SER A 256 -2.38 -5.98 49.99
C SER A 256 -3.20 -6.63 48.88
N ASN A 257 -2.87 -7.87 48.55
CA ASN A 257 -3.82 -8.98 48.39
C ASN A 257 -3.07 -10.18 47.84
N ILE A 258 -2.47 -10.92 48.78
CA ILE A 258 -2.09 -12.31 48.58
C ILE A 258 -3.38 -13.07 48.27
N LEU A 259 -3.55 -13.51 47.03
CA LEU A 259 -4.40 -14.66 46.74
C LEU A 259 -3.49 -15.88 46.67
N GLN A 260 -3.67 -16.71 47.68
CA GLN A 260 -3.06 -18.00 47.90
C GLN A 260 -3.10 -18.85 46.63
N VAL A 261 -1.97 -19.49 46.37
CA VAL A 261 -1.82 -20.65 45.49
C VAL A 261 -2.74 -21.76 45.99
N PRO A 262 -3.70 -22.24 45.19
CA PRO A 262 -4.32 -23.53 45.44
C PRO A 262 -3.67 -24.58 44.54
N GLY A 263 -2.98 -25.54 45.17
CA GLY A 263 -2.82 -26.89 44.63
C GLY A 263 -1.68 -27.09 43.65
N GLU A 264 -0.68 -27.82 44.10
CA GLU A 264 0.24 -28.59 43.28
C GLU A 264 -0.49 -29.53 42.30
N ASN A 265 0.21 -29.89 41.22
CA ASN A 265 -0.10 -30.88 40.17
C ASN A 265 -0.87 -30.37 38.94
N ASN A 266 -0.15 -29.76 37.98
CA ASN A 266 0.13 -30.37 36.67
C ASN A 266 0.80 -29.37 35.69
N GLY A 267 1.96 -29.76 35.17
CA GLY A 267 2.49 -29.26 33.88
C GLY A 267 3.44 -28.06 33.96
N LEU A 268 4.74 -28.35 33.78
CA LEU A 268 5.87 -27.45 33.52
C LEU A 268 5.49 -26.13 32.79
N VAL A 269 5.22 -25.06 33.55
CA VAL A 269 5.25 -23.69 33.02
C VAL A 269 6.70 -23.20 33.17
N ASN A 270 7.38 -23.03 32.04
CA ASN A 270 8.78 -22.63 31.97
C ASN A 270 9.00 -21.29 32.68
N THR A 271 9.66 -21.31 33.84
CA THR A 271 9.91 -20.16 34.73
C THR A 271 10.99 -19.19 34.21
N ALA A 272 11.52 -19.41 33.01
CA ALA A 272 12.59 -18.63 32.39
C ALA A 272 12.19 -17.22 31.92
N TYR A 273 10.89 -16.91 31.94
CA TYR A 273 10.30 -15.71 31.33
C TYR A 273 9.78 -14.67 32.35
N THR A 274 10.14 -14.81 33.63
CA THR A 274 9.74 -13.89 34.71
C THR A 274 10.39 -12.49 34.64
N GLU A 275 11.33 -12.28 33.70
CA GLU A 275 11.96 -10.99 33.40
C GLU A 275 11.85 -10.60 31.91
N ILE A 276 10.78 -10.98 31.19
CA ILE A 276 10.57 -10.48 29.83
C ILE A 276 10.31 -8.96 29.91
N ALA A 277 11.04 -8.17 29.13
CA ALA A 277 10.81 -6.73 28.94
C ALA A 277 9.58 -6.43 28.05
N LEU A 278 8.51 -7.20 28.20
CA LEU A 278 7.18 -6.94 27.65
C LEU A 278 6.26 -6.81 28.86
N PRO A 279 5.43 -5.75 28.98
CA PRO A 279 4.49 -5.62 30.08
C PRO A 279 3.68 -6.91 30.24
N HIS A 280 3.68 -7.52 31.44
CA HIS A 280 2.86 -8.69 31.76
C HIS A 280 1.35 -8.45 31.51
N GLU A 281 0.93 -7.18 31.39
CA GLU A 281 -0.43 -6.75 31.07
C GLU A 281 -0.83 -6.96 29.59
N LEU A 282 0.12 -7.08 28.67
CA LEU A 282 -0.12 -7.25 27.22
C LEU A 282 -0.12 -8.72 26.77
N LEU A 283 0.23 -9.64 27.67
CA LEU A 283 0.50 -11.04 27.35
C LEU A 283 -0.32 -11.95 28.27
N THR A 284 -1.46 -12.42 27.79
CA THR A 284 -2.15 -13.54 28.44
C THR A 284 -1.57 -14.84 27.92
N TRP A 285 -1.04 -15.67 28.82
CA TRP A 285 -0.56 -17.01 28.49
C TRP A 285 -1.73 -17.89 28.04
N ASN A 286 -1.64 -18.45 26.84
CA ASN A 286 -2.58 -19.46 26.38
C ASN A 286 -2.04 -20.85 26.79
N PRO A 287 -2.85 -21.72 27.40
CA PRO A 287 -2.47 -23.11 27.71
C PRO A 287 -2.02 -23.96 26.52
N ARG A 288 -2.08 -23.44 25.28
CA ARG A 288 -1.54 -24.05 24.06
C ARG A 288 -0.10 -23.63 23.68
N GLY A 289 0.60 -22.86 24.52
CA GLY A 289 2.04 -22.59 24.37
C GLY A 289 2.42 -21.30 23.63
N ASN A 290 1.45 -20.43 23.31
CA ASN A 290 1.70 -19.12 22.71
C ASN A 290 1.24 -17.97 23.59
N PHE A 291 1.80 -16.81 23.30
CA PHE A 291 1.35 -15.57 23.88
C PHE A 291 0.27 -14.96 23.01
N LEU A 292 -0.69 -14.28 23.64
CA LEU A 292 -1.64 -13.45 22.93
C LEU A 292 -1.20 -12.00 23.05
N LEU A 293 -1.20 -11.28 21.93
CA LEU A 293 -0.93 -9.85 21.87
C LEU A 293 -2.26 -9.11 21.72
N ARG A 294 -2.51 -8.20 22.66
CA ARG A 294 -3.59 -7.20 22.59
C ARG A 294 -2.98 -5.82 22.70
N TRP A 295 -3.35 -4.91 21.81
CA TRP A 295 -2.84 -3.55 21.90
C TRP A 295 -3.58 -2.76 22.99
N ASN A 296 -2.86 -2.03 23.86
CA ASN A 296 -3.49 -1.08 24.79
C ASN A 296 -4.12 0.09 24.03
N HIS A 297 -3.42 0.55 23.00
CA HIS A 297 -3.87 1.56 22.07
C HIS A 297 -3.50 1.12 20.66
N ARG A 298 -4.30 1.52 19.69
CA ARG A 298 -4.02 1.20 18.29
C ARG A 298 -2.63 1.70 17.89
N PRO A 299 -1.78 0.84 17.29
CA PRO A 299 -0.42 1.22 16.91
C PRO A 299 -0.44 2.35 15.87
N ARG A 300 0.51 3.27 16.01
CA ARG A 300 0.65 4.51 15.23
C ARG A 300 1.90 4.55 14.38
N THR A 301 2.89 3.70 14.63
CA THR A 301 4.11 3.71 13.82
C THR A 301 4.51 2.30 13.40
N VAL A 302 4.65 2.10 12.10
CA VAL A 302 5.09 0.83 11.51
C VAL A 302 6.43 0.99 10.81
N LEU A 303 7.36 0.07 11.09
CA LEU A 303 8.57 -0.08 10.28
C LEU A 303 8.31 -1.08 9.16
N ILE A 304 8.58 -0.73 7.90
CA ILE A 304 8.52 -1.69 6.79
C ILE A 304 9.93 -1.96 6.25
N VAL A 305 10.38 -3.21 6.38
CA VAL A 305 11.65 -3.71 5.85
C VAL A 305 11.37 -4.61 4.65
N LYS A 306 12.05 -4.37 3.52
CA LYS A 306 11.97 -5.22 2.33
C LYS A 306 13.30 -5.89 2.01
N LYS A 307 13.26 -6.94 1.19
CA LYS A 307 14.47 -7.47 0.55
C LYS A 307 15.09 -6.40 -0.38
N PRO A 308 16.42 -6.16 -0.33
CA PRO A 308 17.07 -5.23 -1.25
C PRO A 308 17.06 -5.79 -2.68
N ASN A 309 17.01 -4.90 -3.68
CA ASN A 309 17.16 -5.20 -5.11
C ASN A 309 16.25 -6.32 -5.65
N ASP A 310 15.03 -6.45 -5.14
CA ASP A 310 14.08 -7.49 -5.53
C ASP A 310 12.75 -6.88 -5.98
N ILE A 311 12.50 -6.92 -7.29
CA ILE A 311 11.36 -6.26 -7.96
C ILE A 311 10.02 -6.67 -7.34
N LYS A 312 9.88 -7.93 -6.90
CA LYS A 312 8.63 -8.41 -6.29
C LYS A 312 8.40 -7.72 -4.94
N THR A 313 9.45 -7.64 -4.11
CA THR A 313 9.34 -6.94 -2.81
C THR A 313 9.18 -5.44 -2.96
N GLU A 314 9.68 -4.85 -4.04
CA GLU A 314 9.47 -3.44 -4.36
C GLU A 314 8.02 -3.14 -4.76
N ALA A 315 7.44 -3.98 -5.62
CA ALA A 315 6.03 -3.91 -5.94
C ALA A 315 5.19 -4.10 -4.67
N ALA A 316 5.49 -5.10 -3.85
CA ALA A 316 4.78 -5.33 -2.60
C ALA A 316 4.92 -4.18 -1.59
N LEU A 317 6.11 -3.58 -1.45
CA LEU A 317 6.29 -2.40 -0.59
C LEU A 317 5.38 -1.27 -1.05
N VAL A 318 5.35 -1.01 -2.36
CA VAL A 318 4.46 -0.03 -2.94
C VAL A 318 3.01 -0.45 -2.74
N ASP A 319 2.65 -1.73 -2.82
CA ASP A 319 1.28 -2.16 -2.69
C ASP A 319 0.77 -2.04 -1.25
N VAL A 320 1.58 -2.50 -0.29
CA VAL A 320 1.35 -2.39 1.15
C VAL A 320 1.29 -0.91 1.53
N ALA A 321 2.20 -0.07 1.04
CA ALA A 321 2.22 1.34 1.37
C ALA A 321 1.21 2.20 0.57
N LYS A 322 0.78 1.78 -0.63
CA LYS A 322 0.00 2.63 -1.56
C LYS A 322 -1.34 2.13 -2.05
N PHE A 323 -1.51 0.86 -2.45
CA PHE A 323 -2.23 0.35 -3.66
C PHE A 323 -3.64 0.90 -4.03
N ASN A 324 -4.06 2.09 -3.68
CA ASN A 324 -4.43 3.15 -4.63
C ASN A 324 -5.04 4.30 -3.83
N GLY A 325 -4.24 5.32 -3.52
CA GLY A 325 -4.74 6.58 -2.97
C GLY A 325 -5.22 6.52 -1.52
N SER A 326 -4.62 5.63 -0.71
CA SER A 326 -4.75 5.45 0.74
C SER A 326 -5.74 4.39 1.27
N TRP A 327 -5.63 3.08 1.04
CA TRP A 327 -6.40 2.18 1.95
C TRP A 327 -5.90 2.33 3.40
N LEU A 328 -4.59 2.16 3.61
CA LEU A 328 -3.99 2.40 4.93
C LEU A 328 -4.15 3.84 5.37
N ASN A 329 -3.79 4.84 4.56
CA ASN A 329 -3.90 6.24 5.01
C ASN A 329 -5.36 6.79 5.03
N ARG A 330 -6.38 6.09 4.48
CA ARG A 330 -7.83 6.45 4.59
C ARG A 330 -8.50 5.75 5.76
N GLU A 331 -8.24 4.46 5.95
CA GLU A 331 -8.73 3.71 7.11
C GLU A 331 -7.96 4.10 8.37
N TYR A 332 -6.66 4.36 8.21
CA TYR A 332 -5.67 4.54 9.26
C TYR A 332 -4.78 5.78 9.04
N PRO A 333 -5.36 7.00 8.98
CA PRO A 333 -4.62 8.25 8.69
C PRO A 333 -3.53 8.60 9.72
N ASP A 334 -3.65 8.10 10.94
CA ASP A 334 -2.69 8.36 12.03
C ASP A 334 -1.48 7.39 12.01
N LEU A 335 -1.41 6.46 11.05
CA LEU A 335 -0.32 5.49 10.95
C LEU A 335 0.89 6.06 10.20
N ASN A 336 1.96 6.31 10.93
CA ASN A 336 3.26 6.69 10.41
C ASN A 336 3.98 5.46 9.83
N ILE A 337 4.40 5.54 8.57
CA ILE A 337 5.16 4.48 7.89
C ILE A 337 6.63 4.88 7.89
N VAL A 338 7.46 4.11 8.56
CA VAL A 338 8.92 4.27 8.61
C VAL A 338 9.57 3.25 7.68
N VAL A 339 10.53 3.69 6.89
CA VAL A 339 11.39 2.83 6.06
C VAL A 339 12.85 3.24 6.22
N GLU A 340 13.77 2.38 5.79
CA GLU A 340 15.20 2.71 5.81
C GLU A 340 15.53 3.85 4.83
N PRO A 341 16.57 4.67 5.12
CA PRO A 341 16.91 5.84 4.30
C PRO A 341 17.10 5.56 2.81
N GLU A 342 17.80 4.47 2.47
CA GLU A 342 18.05 4.03 1.09
C GLU A 342 16.75 3.67 0.37
N VAL A 343 15.81 3.01 1.07
CA VAL A 343 14.49 2.67 0.54
C VAL A 343 13.66 3.92 0.34
N ALA A 344 13.65 4.85 1.31
CA ALA A 344 12.98 6.13 1.12
C ALA A 344 13.54 6.89 -0.08
N GLU A 345 14.87 6.89 -0.27
CA GLU A 345 15.53 7.49 -1.43
C GLU A 345 15.09 6.86 -2.75
N HIS A 346 15.19 5.54 -2.87
CA HIS A 346 14.81 4.80 -4.07
C HIS A 346 13.32 5.01 -4.43
N PHE A 347 12.45 5.07 -3.42
CA PHE A 347 11.01 5.25 -3.62
C PHE A 347 10.55 6.70 -3.48
N ARG A 348 11.44 7.71 -3.58
CA ARG A 348 11.11 9.14 -3.32
C ARG A 348 9.85 9.62 -4.02
N GLU A 349 9.72 9.33 -5.31
CA GLU A 349 8.58 9.76 -6.13
C GLU A 349 7.32 8.97 -5.80
N LYS A 350 7.52 7.71 -5.40
CA LYS A 350 6.43 6.81 -5.13
C LYS A 350 5.88 7.08 -3.72
N LEU A 351 6.72 7.09 -2.69
CA LEU A 351 6.34 7.10 -1.28
C LEU A 351 6.81 8.40 -0.60
N PRO A 352 6.26 9.58 -0.93
CA PRO A 352 6.71 10.85 -0.35
C PRO A 352 6.28 11.04 1.12
N PHE A 353 5.36 10.22 1.62
CA PHE A 353 4.76 10.34 2.96
C PHE A 353 5.45 9.48 4.02
N VAL A 354 6.47 8.70 3.65
CA VAL A 354 7.19 7.84 4.61
C VAL A 354 8.19 8.65 5.42
N TYR A 355 8.38 8.23 6.66
CA TYR A 355 9.38 8.74 7.58
C TYR A 355 10.65 7.89 7.50
N VAL A 356 11.76 8.49 7.89
CA VAL A 356 13.06 7.81 8.03
C VAL A 356 13.63 8.11 9.41
N ILE A 357 14.38 7.15 9.94
CA ILE A 357 15.24 7.38 11.11
C ILE A 357 16.67 7.55 10.60
N PRO A 358 17.34 8.68 10.90
CA PRO A 358 18.71 8.92 10.46
C PRO A 358 19.68 7.81 10.91
N PRO A 359 20.71 7.46 10.09
CA PRO A 359 21.65 6.39 10.42
C PRO A 359 22.42 6.57 11.74
N ASP A 360 22.62 7.82 12.17
CA ASP A 360 23.25 8.22 13.43
C ASP A 360 22.34 8.05 14.65
N GLN A 361 21.03 7.86 14.44
CA GLN A 361 20.01 7.79 15.49
C GLN A 361 19.31 6.42 15.55
N LYS A 362 20.02 5.34 15.20
CA LYS A 362 19.46 3.97 15.22
C LYS A 362 18.84 3.56 16.56
N ALA A 363 19.25 4.15 17.68
CA ALA A 363 18.64 3.88 18.98
C ALA A 363 17.15 4.25 19.04
N GLU A 364 16.69 5.20 18.21
CA GLU A 364 15.30 5.66 18.18
C GLU A 364 14.34 4.63 17.60
N TYR A 365 14.81 3.64 16.82
CA TYR A 365 13.97 2.54 16.34
C TYR A 365 13.20 1.88 17.50
N THR A 366 13.88 1.62 18.63
CA THR A 366 13.27 0.97 19.79
C THR A 366 12.23 1.85 20.49
N ARG A 367 12.28 3.17 20.30
CA ARG A 367 11.41 4.14 20.98
C ARG A 367 10.15 4.45 20.19
N VAL A 368 10.25 4.51 18.86
CA VAL A 368 9.17 5.06 18.02
C VAL A 368 8.39 4.02 17.24
N ILE A 369 8.91 2.80 17.07
CA ILE A 369 8.27 1.74 16.28
C ILE A 369 7.36 0.89 17.17
N ASP A 370 6.06 0.84 16.84
CA ASP A 370 5.10 0.00 17.58
C ASP A 370 5.09 -1.44 17.06
N PHE A 371 5.23 -1.64 15.75
CA PHE A 371 5.35 -2.95 15.11
C PHE A 371 6.15 -2.86 13.81
N ALA A 372 6.67 -4.00 13.34
CA ALA A 372 7.42 -4.08 12.10
C ALA A 372 6.76 -5.01 11.09
N ILE A 373 6.93 -4.72 9.80
CA ILE A 373 6.51 -5.56 8.68
C ILE A 373 7.76 -5.95 7.89
N THR A 374 7.92 -7.25 7.61
CA THR A 374 8.95 -7.73 6.69
C THR A 374 8.33 -8.22 5.38
N LEU A 375 8.90 -7.77 4.25
CA LEU A 375 8.52 -8.15 2.90
C LEU A 375 9.69 -8.89 2.23
N GLY A 376 9.65 -10.22 2.21
CA GLY A 376 10.72 -11.02 1.61
C GLY A 376 10.81 -12.43 2.19
N GLY A 377 12.04 -12.90 2.36
CA GLY A 377 12.33 -14.19 3.01
C GLY A 377 12.96 -14.00 4.39
N ASP A 378 13.43 -15.10 4.98
CA ASP A 378 13.98 -15.17 6.34
C ASP A 378 15.08 -14.12 6.62
N GLY A 379 15.91 -13.79 5.63
CA GLY A 379 16.94 -12.76 5.76
C GLY A 379 16.39 -11.37 6.12
N THR A 380 15.14 -11.04 5.78
CA THR A 380 14.52 -9.75 6.19
C THR A 380 14.17 -9.73 7.68
N MET A 381 13.80 -10.87 8.27
CA MET A 381 13.60 -11.00 9.72
C MET A 381 14.93 -10.85 10.48
N LEU A 382 16.00 -11.48 9.98
CA LEU A 382 17.34 -11.31 10.57
C LEU A 382 17.79 -9.85 10.51
N HIS A 383 17.40 -9.13 9.46
CA HIS A 383 17.66 -7.70 9.38
C HIS A 383 16.92 -6.92 10.46
N VAL A 384 15.61 -7.16 10.63
CA VAL A 384 14.85 -6.54 11.71
C VAL A 384 15.48 -6.84 13.07
N SER A 385 15.87 -8.10 13.34
CA SER A 385 16.60 -8.46 14.58
C SER A 385 17.84 -7.61 14.83
N SER A 386 18.64 -7.35 13.78
CA SER A 386 19.84 -6.52 13.88
C SER A 386 19.57 -5.03 14.17
N LEU A 387 18.37 -4.52 13.83
CA LEU A 387 17.99 -3.13 14.13
C LEU A 387 17.60 -2.93 15.60
N PHE A 388 17.23 -4.02 16.31
CA PHE A 388 16.75 -3.98 17.69
C PHE A 388 17.68 -4.79 18.62
N PRO A 389 18.78 -4.20 19.13
CA PRO A 389 19.73 -4.89 20.01
C PRO A 389 19.17 -5.24 21.40
N LYS A 390 18.02 -4.66 21.77
CA LYS A 390 17.28 -4.92 23.01
C LYS A 390 15.88 -5.44 22.67
N ALA A 391 14.82 -4.96 23.36
CA ALA A 391 13.45 -5.32 23.05
C ALA A 391 13.12 -4.95 21.59
N ALA A 392 12.51 -5.88 20.87
CA ALA A 392 12.04 -5.69 19.50
C ALA A 392 10.51 -5.58 19.50
N PRO A 393 9.92 -4.78 18.60
CA PRO A 393 8.48 -4.69 18.47
C PRO A 393 7.92 -5.95 17.79
N PRO A 394 6.61 -6.27 17.94
CA PRO A 394 5.97 -7.37 17.23
C PRO A 394 6.23 -7.29 15.71
N VAL A 395 6.68 -8.40 15.13
CA VAL A 395 7.04 -8.47 13.71
C VAL A 395 6.00 -9.28 12.94
N LEU A 396 5.47 -8.67 11.88
CA LEU A 396 4.55 -9.26 10.93
C LEU A 396 5.27 -9.56 9.62
N SER A 397 5.24 -10.81 9.19
CA SER A 397 6.16 -11.29 8.16
C SER A 397 5.46 -11.89 6.95
N PHE A 398 5.67 -11.29 5.78
CA PHE A 398 5.08 -11.70 4.50
C PHE A 398 6.09 -12.30 3.53
N SER A 399 5.76 -13.48 3.02
CA SER A 399 6.45 -14.17 1.93
C SER A 399 5.89 -13.76 0.55
N LEU A 400 6.77 -13.74 -0.47
CA LEU A 400 6.45 -13.31 -1.85
C LEU A 400 6.68 -14.42 -2.90
N GLY A 401 6.65 -15.68 -2.49
CA GLY A 401 6.85 -16.82 -3.39
C GLY A 401 7.13 -18.10 -2.63
N THR A 402 8.39 -18.31 -2.24
CA THR A 402 8.79 -19.46 -1.43
C THR A 402 8.45 -19.17 0.03
N LEU A 403 7.65 -20.02 0.66
CA LEU A 403 7.40 -19.97 2.09
C LEU A 403 8.75 -20.17 2.82
N GLY A 404 9.10 -19.27 3.75
CA GLY A 404 10.26 -19.41 4.62
C GLY A 404 9.83 -19.81 6.03
N PHE A 405 10.73 -20.36 6.84
CA PHE A 405 10.41 -20.81 8.20
C PHE A 405 9.98 -19.66 9.13
N LEU A 406 10.30 -18.41 8.77
CA LEU A 406 9.99 -17.21 9.53
C LEU A 406 8.81 -16.40 8.98
N MET A 407 8.31 -16.73 7.79
CA MET A 407 7.35 -15.90 7.04
C MET A 407 5.99 -16.59 6.90
N PRO A 408 5.11 -16.52 7.93
CA PRO A 408 3.86 -17.30 7.94
C PRO A 408 2.77 -16.74 7.02
N PHE A 409 2.85 -15.48 6.59
CA PHE A 409 1.80 -14.86 5.78
C PHE A 409 2.19 -14.76 4.31
N ASP A 410 1.23 -14.98 3.42
CA ASP A 410 1.38 -14.67 2.01
C ASP A 410 1.09 -13.18 1.78
N VAL A 411 1.97 -12.49 1.05
CA VAL A 411 1.79 -11.06 0.77
C VAL A 411 0.43 -10.75 0.13
N ARG A 412 -0.17 -11.65 -0.65
CA ARG A 412 -1.48 -11.45 -1.29
C ARG A 412 -2.60 -11.19 -0.27
N ASN A 413 -2.42 -11.69 0.95
CA ASN A 413 -3.38 -11.58 2.05
C ASN A 413 -3.06 -10.42 3.01
N PHE A 414 -2.11 -9.53 2.68
CA PHE A 414 -1.63 -8.50 3.61
C PHE A 414 -2.74 -7.64 4.21
N ARG A 415 -3.80 -7.35 3.45
CA ARG A 415 -4.90 -6.48 3.91
C ARG A 415 -5.68 -7.07 5.07
N SER A 416 -6.09 -8.33 4.94
CA SER A 416 -6.89 -8.97 5.99
C SER A 416 -6.06 -9.16 7.25
N VAL A 417 -4.79 -9.53 7.10
CA VAL A 417 -3.86 -9.71 8.22
C VAL A 417 -3.59 -8.38 8.91
N LEU A 418 -3.29 -7.32 8.15
CA LEU A 418 -2.99 -6.01 8.72
C LEU A 418 -4.22 -5.37 9.38
N ALA A 419 -5.42 -5.56 8.82
CA ALA A 419 -6.65 -5.11 9.46
C ALA A 419 -6.86 -5.79 10.83
N LYS A 420 -6.57 -7.09 10.95
CA LYS A 420 -6.62 -7.80 12.24
C LYS A 420 -5.63 -7.19 13.24
N VAL A 421 -4.42 -6.86 12.79
CA VAL A 421 -3.39 -6.25 13.64
C VAL A 421 -3.78 -4.85 14.10
N LEU A 422 -4.34 -4.02 13.21
CA LEU A 422 -4.60 -2.60 13.47
C LEU A 422 -5.95 -2.35 14.16
N ASP A 423 -6.99 -3.13 13.86
CA ASP A 423 -8.33 -2.92 14.41
C ASP A 423 -8.46 -3.34 15.88
N ASN A 424 -7.53 -4.17 16.38
CA ASN A 424 -7.51 -4.65 17.77
C ASN A 424 -8.83 -5.32 18.22
N LYS A 425 -9.54 -5.96 17.28
CA LYS A 425 -10.85 -6.61 17.51
C LYS A 425 -10.72 -8.05 18.02
N GLU A 426 -9.56 -8.67 17.84
CA GLU A 426 -9.25 -10.03 18.26
C GLU A 426 -7.82 -10.10 18.78
N ASP A 427 -7.57 -11.04 19.70
CA ASP A 427 -6.23 -11.28 20.22
C ASP A 427 -5.35 -11.93 19.15
N LEU A 428 -4.14 -11.42 18.97
CA LEU A 428 -3.20 -11.90 17.96
C LEU A 428 -2.31 -13.00 18.56
N SER A 429 -2.12 -14.11 17.85
CA SER A 429 -1.14 -15.13 18.28
C SER A 429 0.28 -14.58 18.12
N LEU A 430 1.08 -14.72 19.16
CA LEU A 430 2.45 -14.25 19.23
C LEU A 430 3.38 -15.38 19.66
N LEU A 431 4.37 -15.65 18.82
CA LEU A 431 5.44 -16.60 19.09
C LEU A 431 6.71 -15.82 19.45
N LEU A 432 7.20 -16.00 20.68
CA LEU A 432 8.45 -15.39 21.14
C LEU A 432 9.63 -16.28 20.73
N ARG A 433 10.28 -15.93 19.62
CA ARG A 433 11.46 -16.68 19.14
C ARG A 433 12.69 -16.24 19.92
N MET A 434 13.39 -17.20 20.54
CA MET A 434 14.61 -16.87 21.30
C MET A 434 15.71 -16.27 20.42
N ARG A 435 16.59 -15.49 21.04
CA ARG A 435 17.85 -15.01 20.45
C ARG A 435 19.02 -15.44 21.32
N LEU A 436 20.20 -15.59 20.74
CA LEU A 436 21.46 -15.70 21.46
C LEU A 436 21.97 -14.30 21.80
N PHE A 437 22.54 -14.16 22.98
CA PHE A 437 23.35 -13.02 23.38
C PHE A 437 24.82 -13.44 23.32
N CYS A 438 25.60 -12.68 22.57
CA CYS A 438 26.98 -13.00 22.24
C CYS A 438 27.91 -11.85 22.61
N SER A 439 29.08 -12.17 23.16
CA SER A 439 30.12 -11.19 23.43
C SER A 439 31.52 -11.76 23.24
N LEU A 440 32.42 -10.95 22.70
CA LEU A 440 33.79 -11.33 22.35
C LEU A 440 34.77 -10.78 23.39
N HIS A 441 35.77 -11.58 23.75
CA HIS A 441 36.70 -11.28 24.83
C HIS A 441 38.14 -11.63 24.49
N LEU A 442 39.04 -10.84 25.09
CA LEU A 442 40.47 -11.11 25.16
C LEU A 442 40.77 -12.22 26.18
N PRO A 443 41.97 -12.83 26.15
CA PRO A 443 42.37 -13.88 27.11
C PRO A 443 42.29 -13.44 28.58
N ASN A 444 42.43 -12.13 28.85
CA ASN A 444 42.34 -11.54 30.18
C ASN A 444 40.90 -11.28 30.66
N GLY A 445 39.90 -11.64 29.86
CA GLY A 445 38.47 -11.46 30.14
C GLY A 445 37.88 -10.10 29.73
N GLN A 446 38.70 -9.14 29.33
CA GLN A 446 38.23 -7.84 28.84
C GLN A 446 37.53 -7.97 27.49
N ARG A 447 36.69 -6.99 27.14
CA ARG A 447 36.02 -6.94 25.83
C ARG A 447 37.04 -6.86 24.70
N LEU A 448 36.76 -7.55 23.60
CA LEU A 448 37.61 -7.49 22.42
C LEU A 448 37.58 -6.07 21.83
N VAL A 449 38.77 -5.51 21.56
CA VAL A 449 38.92 -4.20 20.91
C VAL A 449 39.46 -4.41 19.49
N ARG A 450 38.82 -3.75 18.51
CA ARG A 450 39.28 -3.70 17.12
C ARG A 450 39.20 -2.25 16.63
N ASP A 451 40.24 -1.80 15.93
CA ASP A 451 40.37 -0.42 15.43
C ASP A 451 40.13 0.66 16.51
N GLY A 452 40.61 0.40 17.73
CA GLY A 452 40.47 1.32 18.87
C GLY A 452 39.08 1.35 19.52
N ASN A 453 38.12 0.56 19.05
CA ASN A 453 36.77 0.50 19.60
C ASN A 453 36.46 -0.88 20.21
N GLU A 454 35.83 -0.89 21.38
CA GLU A 454 35.30 -2.13 21.96
C GLU A 454 34.18 -2.70 21.08
N ILE A 455 34.25 -3.99 20.81
CA ILE A 455 33.17 -4.68 20.09
C ILE A 455 31.99 -4.83 21.05
N CYS A 456 30.90 -4.15 20.71
CA CYS A 456 29.67 -4.21 21.49
C CYS A 456 28.99 -5.58 21.40
N ASP A 457 28.24 -5.92 22.44
CA ASP A 457 27.45 -7.15 22.51
C ASP A 457 26.45 -7.27 21.36
N ARG A 458 26.14 -8.52 20.99
CA ARG A 458 25.28 -8.84 19.85
C ARG A 458 24.12 -9.76 20.19
N GLN A 459 23.03 -9.57 19.45
CA GLN A 459 21.87 -10.44 19.44
C GLN A 459 21.87 -11.23 18.14
N VAL A 460 21.72 -12.55 18.23
CA VAL A 460 21.75 -13.45 17.07
C VAL A 460 20.47 -14.27 17.06
N MET A 461 19.74 -14.28 15.95
CA MET A 461 18.42 -14.91 15.88
C MET A 461 18.48 -16.37 15.43
N ASN A 462 19.32 -16.69 14.45
CA ASN A 462 19.49 -18.05 13.94
C ASN A 462 20.66 -18.73 14.64
N GLU A 463 21.88 -18.41 14.23
CA GLU A 463 23.08 -19.07 14.72
C GLU A 463 24.31 -18.18 14.73
N LEU A 464 25.21 -18.54 15.63
CA LEU A 464 26.60 -18.12 15.60
C LEU A 464 27.45 -19.28 15.09
N THR A 465 28.36 -18.97 14.17
CA THR A 465 29.25 -19.95 13.55
C THR A 465 30.70 -19.55 13.80
N LEU A 466 31.50 -20.47 14.32
CA LEU A 466 32.96 -20.39 14.27
C LEU A 466 33.43 -21.28 13.13
N HIS A 467 34.23 -20.76 12.20
CA HIS A 467 34.69 -21.51 11.03
C HIS A 467 36.15 -21.18 10.72
N ARG A 468 36.88 -22.13 10.10
CA ARG A 468 38.26 -21.95 9.64
C ARG A 468 38.44 -20.89 8.55
N GLY A 469 37.35 -20.34 8.02
CA GLY A 469 37.35 -19.38 6.91
C GLY A 469 38.13 -19.92 5.71
N ARG A 470 39.14 -19.17 5.27
CA ARG A 470 40.02 -19.53 4.14
C ARG A 470 41.20 -20.43 4.53
N SER A 471 41.38 -20.74 5.82
CA SER A 471 42.53 -21.53 6.27
C SER A 471 42.41 -22.99 5.80
N PRO A 472 43.51 -23.58 5.28
CA PRO A 472 43.52 -25.00 4.94
C PRO A 472 43.53 -25.90 6.19
N HIS A 473 43.84 -25.36 7.37
CA HIS A 473 43.93 -26.13 8.61
C HIS A 473 42.59 -26.16 9.37
N LEU A 474 42.33 -27.26 10.07
CA LEU A 474 41.18 -27.37 10.98
C LEU A 474 41.34 -26.39 12.15
N THR A 475 40.22 -25.84 12.61
CA THR A 475 40.16 -25.05 13.84
C THR A 475 40.32 -25.96 15.06
N SER A 476 40.87 -25.41 16.15
CA SER A 476 40.87 -26.04 17.47
C SER A 476 40.12 -25.11 18.42
N ILE A 477 38.89 -25.47 18.76
CA ILE A 477 38.01 -24.64 19.60
C ILE A 477 37.73 -25.38 20.91
N GLU A 478 38.20 -24.84 22.02
CA GLU A 478 37.93 -25.36 23.36
C GLU A 478 36.51 -24.91 23.77
N CYS A 479 35.61 -25.87 23.99
CA CYS A 479 34.23 -25.61 24.36
C CYS A 479 34.02 -25.85 25.85
N PHE A 480 33.50 -24.83 26.55
CA PHE A 480 33.13 -24.89 27.94
C PHE A 480 31.65 -24.58 28.11
N VAL A 481 30.98 -25.31 29.00
CA VAL A 481 29.58 -25.08 29.37
C VAL A 481 29.52 -24.85 30.87
N ASP A 482 29.00 -23.69 31.28
CA ASP A 482 28.88 -23.29 32.69
C ASP A 482 30.23 -23.36 33.44
N GLY A 483 31.31 -23.01 32.73
CA GLY A 483 32.69 -23.02 33.23
C GLY A 483 33.34 -24.41 33.24
N GLN A 484 32.60 -25.48 32.95
CA GLN A 484 33.14 -26.84 32.85
C GLN A 484 33.61 -27.13 31.44
N TYR A 485 34.76 -27.77 31.32
CA TYR A 485 35.28 -28.22 30.03
C TYR A 485 34.39 -29.32 29.43
N LEU A 486 33.90 -29.10 28.21
CA LEU A 486 33.08 -30.07 27.50
C LEU A 486 33.92 -30.90 26.52
N THR A 487 34.59 -30.24 25.58
CA THR A 487 35.38 -30.92 24.53
C THR A 487 36.22 -29.92 23.72
N ASP A 488 37.24 -30.42 23.03
CA ASP A 488 37.95 -29.71 21.97
C ASP A 488 37.33 -30.04 20.61
N ALA A 489 36.69 -29.05 20.00
CA ALA A 489 36.17 -29.14 18.65
C ALA A 489 37.30 -28.94 17.64
N ILE A 490 37.94 -30.05 17.24
CA ILE A 490 38.86 -30.07 16.09
C ILE A 490 38.07 -30.35 14.82
N ALA A 491 37.72 -29.29 14.10
CA ALA A 491 36.69 -29.33 13.06
C ALA A 491 36.90 -28.21 12.03
N ASP A 492 36.13 -28.24 10.95
CA ASP A 492 36.01 -27.06 10.07
C ASP A 492 35.41 -25.89 10.85
N GLY A 493 34.57 -26.18 11.86
CA GLY A 493 33.99 -25.19 12.73
C GLY A 493 33.01 -25.76 13.78
N LEU A 494 32.34 -24.85 14.48
CA LEU A 494 31.32 -25.14 15.49
C LEU A 494 30.19 -24.12 15.39
N ILE A 495 28.94 -24.58 15.42
CA ILE A 495 27.73 -23.76 15.34
C ILE A 495 27.02 -23.79 16.70
N ILE A 496 26.62 -22.62 17.18
CA ILE A 496 25.67 -22.46 18.28
C ILE A 496 24.40 -21.86 17.70
N SER A 497 23.30 -22.61 17.72
CA SER A 497 22.04 -22.25 17.09
C SER A 497 20.91 -22.13 18.10
N THR A 498 19.97 -21.23 17.82
CA THR A 498 18.64 -21.25 18.42
C THR A 498 17.78 -22.35 17.79
N PRO A 499 16.60 -22.69 18.34
CA PRO A 499 15.59 -23.51 17.70
C PRO A 499 15.15 -22.94 16.36
N THR A 500 15.12 -21.62 16.24
CA THR A 500 14.79 -20.94 14.98
C THR A 500 15.89 -21.13 13.93
N GLY A 501 17.17 -21.07 14.32
CA GLY A 501 18.31 -21.38 13.43
C GLY A 501 18.51 -22.88 13.16
N SER A 502 17.78 -23.76 13.86
CA SER A 502 17.94 -25.21 13.71
C SER A 502 17.63 -25.70 12.29
N THR A 503 16.84 -24.93 11.53
CA THR A 503 16.46 -25.18 10.14
C THR A 503 17.34 -24.44 9.12
N ALA A 504 18.33 -23.67 9.58
CA ALA A 504 19.27 -22.91 8.76
C ALA A 504 20.61 -23.66 8.64
N TYR A 505 21.74 -23.02 8.98
CA TYR A 505 23.05 -23.63 8.75
C TYR A 505 23.29 -24.87 9.63
N SER A 506 22.73 -24.87 10.86
CA SER A 506 22.78 -26.03 11.76
C SER A 506 22.20 -27.30 11.13
N LEU A 507 21.10 -27.19 10.35
CA LEU A 507 20.51 -28.36 9.66
C LEU A 507 21.48 -28.94 8.63
N SER A 508 22.15 -28.07 7.88
CA SER A 508 23.10 -28.47 6.85
C SER A 508 24.36 -29.14 7.43
N ALA A 509 24.73 -28.76 8.66
CA ALA A 509 25.81 -29.40 9.41
C ALA A 509 25.39 -30.70 10.13
N GLY A 510 24.13 -31.15 9.97
CA GLY A 510 23.62 -32.39 10.56
C GLY A 510 22.98 -32.23 11.94
N GLY A 511 22.68 -30.99 12.37
CA GLY A 511 21.90 -30.72 13.56
C GLY A 511 20.42 -31.09 13.40
N PRO A 512 19.69 -31.36 14.50
CA PRO A 512 18.28 -31.69 14.43
C PRO A 512 17.43 -30.44 14.17
N ILE A 513 16.25 -30.67 13.59
CA ILE A 513 15.21 -29.64 13.50
C ILE A 513 14.52 -29.54 14.86
N VAL A 514 14.43 -28.34 15.39
CA VAL A 514 13.83 -28.05 16.71
C VAL A 514 12.63 -27.14 16.51
N HIS A 515 11.50 -27.47 17.16
CA HIS A 515 10.31 -26.63 17.11
C HIS A 515 10.60 -25.24 17.75
N PRO A 516 10.17 -24.12 17.16
CA PRO A 516 10.48 -22.77 17.66
C PRO A 516 10.07 -22.48 19.10
N SER A 517 9.03 -23.16 19.61
CA SER A 517 8.56 -23.04 21.00
C SER A 517 9.36 -23.85 22.03
N VAL A 518 10.34 -24.65 21.59
CA VAL A 518 11.22 -25.41 22.50
C VAL A 518 12.39 -24.53 22.88
N ASP A 519 12.51 -24.20 24.16
CA ASP A 519 13.63 -23.41 24.68
C ASP A 519 14.89 -24.29 24.83
N THR A 520 15.86 -24.16 23.92
CA THR A 520 17.14 -24.90 24.00
C THR A 520 18.25 -24.22 23.18
N LEU A 521 19.51 -24.46 23.55
CA LEU A 521 20.68 -24.09 22.76
C LEU A 521 21.20 -25.33 22.01
N VAL A 522 21.44 -25.22 20.71
CA VAL A 522 21.91 -26.35 19.89
C VAL A 522 23.38 -26.14 19.52
N VAL A 523 24.25 -27.10 19.85
CA VAL A 523 25.68 -27.08 19.55
C VAL A 523 25.99 -28.11 18.48
N THR A 524 26.26 -27.68 17.24
CA THR A 524 26.45 -28.55 16.08
C THR A 524 27.89 -28.39 15.53
N PRO A 525 28.73 -29.44 15.52
CA PRO A 525 30.06 -29.37 14.91
C PRO A 525 29.99 -29.41 13.37
N ILE A 526 30.89 -28.69 12.69
CA ILE A 526 31.01 -28.71 11.22
C ILE A 526 32.16 -29.63 10.83
N CYS A 527 31.84 -30.79 10.24
CA CYS A 527 32.83 -31.77 9.78
C CYS A 527 33.92 -32.07 10.84
N PRO A 528 33.56 -32.49 12.07
CA PRO A 528 34.55 -32.74 13.12
C PRO A 528 35.46 -33.90 12.76
N ARG A 529 36.76 -33.77 13.11
CA ARG A 529 37.73 -34.88 12.99
C ARG A 529 37.32 -36.07 13.88
N SER A 530 36.73 -35.79 15.04
CA SER A 530 36.26 -36.82 15.96
C SER A 530 34.94 -37.42 15.46
N LEU A 531 34.93 -38.74 15.21
CA LEU A 531 33.75 -39.46 14.73
C LEU A 531 32.62 -39.56 15.78
N SER A 532 32.96 -39.40 17.06
CA SER A 532 32.01 -39.46 18.18
C SER A 532 31.41 -38.10 18.54
N PHE A 533 31.91 -36.99 17.98
CA PHE A 533 31.36 -35.68 18.31
C PHE A 533 30.01 -35.49 17.59
N ARG A 534 28.94 -35.49 18.38
CA ARG A 534 27.56 -35.33 17.93
C ARG A 534 27.01 -33.99 18.39
N THR A 535 25.93 -33.56 17.74
CA THR A 535 25.18 -32.37 18.16
C THR A 535 24.64 -32.54 19.58
N VAL A 536 24.78 -31.49 20.39
CA VAL A 536 24.32 -31.48 21.79
C VAL A 536 23.26 -30.40 21.96
N LEU A 537 22.18 -30.72 22.66
CA LEU A 537 21.16 -29.76 23.08
C LEU A 537 21.41 -29.42 24.55
N LEU A 538 21.49 -28.13 24.85
CA LEU A 538 21.75 -27.61 26.18
C LEU A 538 20.54 -26.83 26.72
N PRO A 539 20.35 -26.78 28.05
CA PRO A 539 19.37 -25.91 28.68
C PRO A 539 19.62 -24.43 28.33
N THR A 540 18.57 -23.62 28.30
CA THR A 540 18.69 -22.18 28.01
C THR A 540 19.42 -21.37 29.08
N SER A 541 19.51 -21.89 30.31
CA SER A 541 20.28 -21.30 31.40
C SER A 541 21.80 -21.42 31.19
N SER A 542 22.25 -22.31 30.30
CA SER A 542 23.66 -22.58 30.10
C SER A 542 24.40 -21.40 29.47
N ARG A 543 25.64 -21.20 29.92
CA ARG A 543 26.59 -20.24 29.38
C ARG A 543 27.69 -21.01 28.66
N ILE A 544 27.77 -20.81 27.35
CA ILE A 544 28.74 -21.48 26.50
C ILE A 544 29.91 -20.52 26.28
N GLN A 545 31.13 -20.98 26.52
CA GLN A 545 32.36 -20.27 26.20
C GLN A 545 33.15 -21.06 25.16
N LEU A 546 33.46 -20.42 24.05
CA LEU A 546 34.19 -21.00 22.93
C LEU A 546 35.51 -20.26 22.79
N LYS A 547 36.60 -20.89 23.24
CA LYS A 547 37.93 -20.30 23.25
C LYS A 547 38.75 -20.87 22.10
N ILE A 548 39.50 -20.00 21.40
CA ILE A 548 40.40 -20.47 20.35
C ILE A 548 41.61 -21.11 21.01
N GLY A 549 41.77 -22.42 20.83
CA GLY A 549 42.81 -23.20 21.49
C GLY A 549 44.21 -22.81 21.01
N GLU A 550 45.20 -22.98 21.88
CA GLU A 550 46.61 -22.64 21.61
C GLU A 550 47.19 -23.37 20.39
N ASN A 551 46.64 -24.57 20.11
CA ASN A 551 47.02 -25.41 18.98
C ASN A 551 46.42 -24.94 17.64
N SER A 552 45.52 -23.94 17.63
CA SER A 552 44.92 -23.45 16.40
C SER A 552 45.96 -22.78 15.49
N LYS A 553 46.14 -23.27 14.27
CA LYS A 553 47.18 -22.74 13.34
C LYS A 553 46.82 -21.43 12.67
N SER A 554 45.56 -21.00 12.75
CA SER A 554 45.07 -19.80 12.10
C SER A 554 43.99 -19.13 12.94
N PRO A 555 43.75 -17.83 12.73
CA PRO A 555 42.60 -17.14 13.33
C PRO A 555 41.29 -17.80 12.89
N VAL A 556 40.28 -17.75 13.75
CA VAL A 556 38.97 -18.36 13.52
C VAL A 556 37.95 -17.29 13.20
N GLU A 557 37.18 -17.50 12.15
CA GLU A 557 36.12 -16.60 11.72
C GLU A 557 34.87 -16.84 12.56
N VAL A 558 34.37 -15.82 13.23
CA VAL A 558 33.10 -15.81 13.95
C VAL A 558 32.07 -15.06 13.11
N SER A 559 31.07 -15.79 12.61
CA SER A 559 29.94 -15.22 11.87
C SER A 559 28.68 -15.23 12.73
N MET A 560 27.96 -14.11 12.75
CA MET A 560 26.69 -13.95 13.46
C MET A 560 25.56 -13.72 12.44
N ASP A 561 24.58 -14.63 12.39
CA ASP A 561 23.47 -14.64 11.41
C ASP A 561 23.93 -14.51 9.93
N GLY A 562 25.18 -14.89 9.63
CA GLY A 562 25.78 -14.77 8.29
C GLY A 562 26.06 -13.33 7.84
N ARG A 563 26.04 -12.34 8.76
CA ARG A 563 26.12 -10.91 8.43
C ARG A 563 27.36 -10.24 8.98
N GLU A 564 27.56 -10.33 10.29
CA GLU A 564 28.73 -9.75 10.95
C GLU A 564 29.80 -10.82 11.08
N ILE A 565 31.03 -10.45 10.74
CA ILE A 565 32.18 -11.35 10.75
C ILE A 565 33.30 -10.72 11.57
N TYR A 566 33.82 -11.49 12.52
CA TYR A 566 34.97 -11.13 13.35
C TYR A 566 36.02 -12.23 13.29
N MET A 567 37.29 -11.86 13.44
CA MET A 567 38.38 -12.84 13.56
C MET A 567 38.82 -12.93 15.01
N LEU A 568 38.78 -14.14 15.56
CA LEU A 568 39.33 -14.46 16.87
C LEU A 568 40.72 -15.08 16.73
N GLU A 569 41.67 -14.50 17.46
CA GLU A 569 43.04 -14.98 17.62
C GLU A 569 43.14 -16.02 18.73
N ARG A 570 44.32 -16.65 18.86
CA ARG A 570 44.57 -17.63 19.92
C ARG A 570 44.33 -17.02 21.31
N GLY A 571 43.71 -17.82 22.18
CA GLY A 571 43.39 -17.42 23.55
C GLY A 571 42.19 -16.48 23.68
N GLU A 572 41.81 -15.76 22.61
CA GLU A 572 40.57 -14.99 22.57
C GLU A 572 39.38 -15.96 22.59
N TYR A 573 38.25 -15.50 23.12
CA TYR A 573 37.07 -16.34 23.27
C TYR A 573 35.77 -15.60 23.04
N LEU A 574 34.76 -16.37 22.68
CA LEU A 574 33.39 -15.95 22.55
C LEU A 574 32.57 -16.52 23.71
N GLN A 575 31.73 -15.67 24.29
CA GLN A 575 30.73 -16.09 25.28
C GLN A 575 29.32 -15.99 24.68
N VAL A 576 28.54 -17.06 24.84
CA VAL A 576 27.19 -17.21 24.29
C VAL A 576 26.24 -17.67 25.38
N ARG A 577 25.03 -17.10 25.39
CA ARG A 577 23.92 -17.52 26.28
C ARG A 577 22.58 -17.17 25.63
N MET A 578 21.48 -17.66 26.18
CA MET A 578 20.15 -17.14 25.83
C MET A 578 20.06 -15.63 26.12
N SER A 579 19.47 -14.90 25.18
CA SER A 579 19.13 -13.49 25.35
C SER A 579 17.89 -13.30 26.20
N LYS A 580 17.87 -12.22 26.98
CA LYS A 580 16.66 -11.78 27.70
C LYS A 580 15.61 -11.13 26.79
N TYR A 581 15.97 -10.85 25.53
CA TYR A 581 15.13 -10.15 24.57
C TYR A 581 14.79 -11.09 23.41
N PRO A 582 13.69 -11.86 23.46
CA PRO A 582 13.24 -12.65 22.31
C PRO A 582 12.73 -11.75 21.18
N MET A 583 12.56 -12.32 19.99
CA MET A 583 11.90 -11.69 18.85
C MET A 583 10.42 -12.05 18.86
N PRO A 584 9.50 -11.09 19.09
CA PRO A 584 8.07 -11.35 19.05
C PRO A 584 7.58 -11.42 17.59
N CYS A 585 7.12 -12.60 17.16
CA CYS A 585 6.61 -12.82 15.81
C CYS A 585 5.09 -13.04 15.85
N ILE A 586 4.34 -12.25 15.08
CA ILE A 586 2.90 -12.45 14.90
C ILE A 586 2.69 -13.70 14.04
N ASN A 587 1.85 -14.62 14.50
CA ASN A 587 1.61 -15.89 13.83
C ASN A 587 0.12 -16.13 13.50
N ARG A 588 -0.13 -17.15 12.69
CA ARG A 588 -1.48 -17.63 12.37
C ARG A 588 -2.09 -18.29 13.63
N VAL A 589 -3.39 -18.10 13.84
CA VAL A 589 -4.12 -18.35 15.12
C VAL A 589 -4.19 -19.84 15.54
N ASN A 590 -3.76 -20.79 14.69
CA ASN A 590 -3.87 -22.23 14.95
C ASN A 590 -2.51 -22.95 14.93
N GLU A 591 -1.81 -22.93 16.07
CA GLU A 591 -0.48 -23.54 16.13
C GLU A 591 -0.47 -25.06 16.38
N GLY A 592 0.54 -25.71 15.77
CA GLY A 592 0.74 -27.16 15.66
C GLY A 592 0.54 -27.68 14.23
N VAL A 593 -0.61 -27.33 13.63
CA VAL A 593 -0.93 -27.70 12.24
C VAL A 593 -0.05 -26.92 11.26
N ASP A 594 0.18 -25.64 11.53
CA ASP A 594 0.89 -24.76 10.59
C ASP A 594 2.39 -25.01 10.55
N TRP A 595 3.09 -25.23 11.66
CA TRP A 595 4.54 -25.54 11.61
C TRP A 595 4.82 -26.88 10.92
N ALA A 596 4.08 -27.93 11.26
CA ALA A 596 4.24 -29.23 10.61
C ALA A 596 3.91 -29.14 9.11
N LYS A 597 2.89 -28.37 8.74
CA LYS A 597 2.56 -28.06 7.36
C LYS A 597 3.69 -27.29 6.67
N ASP A 598 4.18 -26.21 7.28
CA ASP A 598 5.24 -25.37 6.73
C ASP A 598 6.51 -26.21 6.50
N ILE A 599 6.88 -27.09 7.44
CA ILE A 599 7.98 -28.05 7.28
C ILE A 599 7.73 -29.03 6.14
N ASN A 600 6.55 -29.64 6.07
CA ASN A 600 6.22 -30.57 4.99
C ASN A 600 6.24 -29.87 3.62
N ASP A 601 5.79 -28.62 3.56
CA ASP A 601 5.78 -27.81 2.35
C ASP A 601 7.20 -27.38 1.94
N LEU A 602 8.09 -27.13 2.89
CA LEU A 602 9.49 -26.75 2.67
C LEU A 602 10.39 -27.94 2.32
N LEU A 603 10.38 -29.00 3.15
CA LEU A 603 11.27 -30.15 3.04
C LEU A 603 10.68 -31.29 2.20
N LYS A 604 9.42 -31.17 1.79
CA LYS A 604 8.72 -32.13 0.93
C LYS A 604 8.72 -33.57 1.47
N TRP A 605 8.72 -33.74 2.79
CA TRP A 605 8.79 -35.05 3.46
C TRP A 605 7.76 -36.07 2.99
N ASN A 606 6.57 -35.61 2.58
CA ASN A 606 5.47 -36.46 2.15
C ASN A 606 5.15 -36.33 0.65
N GLN A 607 6.06 -35.77 -0.18
CA GLN A 607 5.87 -35.84 -1.63
C GLN A 607 6.15 -37.27 -2.11
N ASN A 608 5.13 -37.89 -2.70
CA ASN A 608 5.31 -39.13 -3.42
C ASN A 608 6.26 -38.89 -4.60
N PHE A 609 7.12 -39.87 -4.90
CA PHE A 609 7.87 -39.87 -6.15
C PHE A 609 6.86 -39.89 -7.30
N GLU A 610 6.65 -38.76 -7.98
CA GLU A 610 5.87 -38.75 -9.20
C GLU A 610 6.56 -39.66 -10.22
N HIS A 611 5.87 -40.70 -10.68
CA HIS A 611 6.33 -41.47 -11.83
C HIS A 611 6.55 -40.49 -12.98
N LYS A 612 7.80 -40.36 -13.45
CA LYS A 612 8.07 -39.69 -14.72
C LYS A 612 7.20 -40.35 -15.78
N LEU A 613 6.13 -39.69 -16.19
CA LEU A 613 5.49 -39.98 -17.47
C LEU A 613 6.53 -39.62 -18.53
N LEU A 614 7.22 -40.64 -19.02
CA LEU A 614 7.98 -40.59 -20.26
C LEU A 614 6.97 -40.36 -21.39
N ASN A 615 6.79 -39.10 -21.80
CA ASN A 615 6.17 -38.72 -23.06
C ASN A 615 7.24 -38.21 -24.01
#